data_AF-A0A7S1M378-F1
#
_entry.id   AF-A0A7S1M378-F1
#
_cell.length_a   1.000
_cell.length_b   1.000
_cell.length_c   1.000
_cell.angle_alpha   90.00
_cell.angle_beta   90.00
_cell.angle_gamma   90.00
#
_symmetry.space_group_name_H-M   'P 1'
#
loop_
_entity.id
_entity.type
_entity.pdbx_description
1 polymer ?
#
loop_
_entity_poly.entity_id
_entity_poly.type
_entity_poly.pdbx_seq_one_letter_code
_entity_poly.pdbx_strand_id
1 'polypeptide(L)'
;ERRTERMAPREWRLAGDAGASAGCSTLLAGRDVRAGGTWLGVRRLPDGGGCRFATVLNNTAYKEPACASAPSRGTLPVRFLLGPVDQSPGDFVRALASEPATEEMAGFSMLCVTFNGSSASAEAAFVRNRAGLAEATILPTLGPGIHALCNDATLESPWSRVHRGRGLLAEALRVPGSRLSTELFERLLLDRTVPDPIAPKSEGKGNHPLFIVPDEEGSLAHGTRASTVVLCSRDGRIHAAERCFDPASGVAGAELAYISPGRAGSAAWSPQPAPEALPRSRL
;
A
#
# COMPACT_ATOMS: atom_id res chain seq x y z
N GLU A 1 10.99 30.60 -9.43
CA GLU A 1 11.42 30.46 -8.02
C GLU A 1 10.42 29.60 -7.27
N ARG A 2 10.78 28.35 -6.96
CA ARG A 2 9.90 27.42 -6.25
C ARG A 2 10.33 27.41 -4.79
N ARG A 3 9.55 28.06 -3.92
CA ARG A 3 9.72 27.96 -2.47
C ARG A 3 9.50 26.50 -2.05
N THR A 4 10.56 25.92 -1.51
CA THR A 4 10.54 24.70 -0.69
C THR A 4 9.76 24.99 0.58
N GLU A 5 8.44 24.87 0.51
CA GLU A 5 7.64 24.71 1.72
C GLU A 5 8.00 23.36 2.34
N ARG A 6 8.63 23.40 3.51
CA ARG A 6 8.86 22.23 4.36
C ARG A 6 7.53 21.50 4.53
N MET A 7 7.45 20.24 4.10
CA MET A 7 6.32 19.36 4.43
C MET A 7 6.31 19.17 5.95
N ALA A 8 5.53 20.00 6.65
CA ALA A 8 5.17 19.74 8.05
C ALA A 8 4.33 18.45 8.13
N PRO A 9 4.44 17.66 9.21
CA PRO A 9 3.71 16.41 9.38
C PRO A 9 2.21 16.72 9.41
N ARG A 10 1.45 16.19 8.46
CA ARG A 10 0.00 16.43 8.39
C ARG A 10 -0.71 15.25 9.04
N GLU A 11 -1.04 15.43 10.33
CA GLU A 11 -2.01 14.58 11.03
C GLU A 11 -3.24 14.35 10.16
N TRP A 12 -3.60 13.10 9.96
CA TRP A 12 -4.95 12.78 9.58
C TRP A 12 -5.88 12.90 10.78
N ARG A 13 -6.60 14.01 10.82
CA ARG A 13 -7.93 14.04 11.44
C ARG A 13 -8.96 13.86 10.34
N LEU A 14 -9.90 12.95 10.56
CA LEU A 14 -11.04 12.71 9.67
C LEU A 14 -11.78 14.03 9.41
N ALA A 15 -12.10 14.32 8.15
CA ALA A 15 -13.19 15.24 7.83
C ALA A 15 -14.49 14.44 7.97
N GLY A 16 -15.29 14.78 8.98
CA GLY A 16 -16.59 14.14 9.21
C GLY A 16 -17.13 14.23 10.63
N ASP A 17 -16.29 14.51 11.63
CA ASP A 17 -16.74 14.65 13.01
C ASP A 17 -16.35 15.99 13.60
N ALA A 18 -17.08 17.03 13.18
CA ALA A 18 -17.37 18.14 14.08
C ALA A 18 -18.43 17.68 15.11
N GLY A 19 -18.12 16.64 15.88
CA GLY A 19 -19.11 15.99 16.76
C GLY A 19 -18.64 14.75 17.52
N ALA A 20 -17.89 13.83 16.92
CA ALA A 20 -17.44 12.66 17.68
C ALA A 20 -16.39 13.01 18.73
N SER A 21 -16.78 12.78 19.98
CA SER A 21 -15.86 12.59 21.10
C SER A 21 -14.72 11.64 20.71
N ALA A 22 -13.51 11.90 21.20
CA ALA A 22 -12.27 11.17 20.99
C ALA A 22 -12.37 9.62 21.13
N GLY A 23 -12.91 8.96 20.10
CA GLY A 23 -13.16 7.52 20.04
C GLY A 23 -12.65 6.93 18.73
N CYS A 24 -11.49 6.25 18.79
CA CYS A 24 -10.95 5.27 17.84
C CYS A 24 -11.43 5.36 16.38
N SER A 25 -10.70 6.09 15.53
CA SER A 25 -10.80 5.93 14.07
C SER A 25 -10.56 4.47 13.69
N THR A 26 -11.46 3.87 12.91
CA THR A 26 -11.29 2.50 12.41
C THR A 26 -10.49 2.44 11.11
N LEU A 27 -10.13 3.58 10.50
CA LEU A 27 -9.44 3.67 9.20
C LEU A 27 -8.05 4.33 9.34
N LEU A 28 -7.03 3.71 8.74
CA LEU A 28 -5.71 4.29 8.48
C LEU A 28 -5.46 4.34 6.97
N ALA A 29 -5.15 5.51 6.43
CA ALA A 29 -4.84 5.73 5.01
C ALA A 29 -4.03 7.04 4.83
N GLY A 30 -3.36 7.25 3.69
CA GLY A 30 -2.70 8.51 3.29
C GLY A 30 -3.60 9.42 2.41
N ARG A 31 -3.68 10.76 2.63
CA ARG A 31 -4.70 11.60 1.96
C ARG A 31 -4.08 12.26 0.78
N ASP A 32 -4.65 12.03 -0.39
CA ASP A 32 -4.41 12.92 -1.50
C ASP A 32 -5.06 14.28 -1.19
N VAL A 33 -4.24 15.31 -1.00
CA VAL A 33 -4.71 16.67 -0.68
C VAL A 33 -5.40 17.38 -1.85
N ARG A 34 -5.23 16.88 -3.09
CA ARG A 34 -5.83 17.43 -4.30
C ARG A 34 -7.14 16.72 -4.65
N ALA A 35 -7.10 15.39 -4.69
CA ALA A 35 -8.22 14.57 -5.14
C ALA A 35 -9.02 13.93 -4.00
N GLY A 36 -8.55 14.02 -2.75
CA GLY A 36 -9.25 13.50 -1.56
C GLY A 36 -9.21 11.98 -1.38
N GLY A 37 -8.60 11.23 -2.30
CA GLY A 37 -8.48 9.78 -2.25
C GLY A 37 -7.28 9.27 -1.44
N THR A 38 -6.99 7.98 -1.58
CA THR A 38 -5.76 7.33 -1.06
C THR A 38 -5.21 6.32 -2.07
N TRP A 39 -3.90 6.09 -2.04
CA TRP A 39 -3.29 5.00 -2.79
C TRP A 39 -3.32 3.67 -2.01
N LEU A 40 -3.35 3.73 -0.67
CA LEU A 40 -3.38 2.56 0.23
C LEU A 40 -4.14 2.89 1.52
N GLY A 41 -4.91 1.94 2.02
CA GLY A 41 -5.55 2.07 3.32
C GLY A 41 -5.97 0.75 3.93
N VAL A 42 -6.20 0.78 5.24
CA VAL A 42 -6.66 -0.34 6.04
C VAL A 42 -7.74 0.12 7.01
N ARG A 43 -8.85 -0.61 7.09
CA ARG A 43 -9.95 -0.35 8.03
C ARG A 43 -10.22 -1.56 8.91
N ARG A 44 -10.24 -1.37 10.22
CA ARG A 44 -10.67 -2.39 11.20
C ARG A 44 -12.13 -2.76 10.98
N LEU A 45 -12.44 -4.05 11.01
CA LEU A 45 -13.82 -4.54 10.95
C LEU A 45 -14.56 -4.26 12.28
N PRO A 46 -15.87 -3.97 12.25
CA PRO A 46 -16.64 -3.63 13.45
C PRO A 46 -16.69 -4.75 14.51
N ASP A 47 -16.67 -6.02 14.08
CA ASP A 47 -16.63 -7.19 14.96
C ASP A 47 -15.30 -7.34 15.73
N GLY A 48 -14.29 -6.55 15.34
CA GLY A 48 -12.99 -6.49 15.97
C GLY A 48 -12.04 -7.63 15.62
N GLY A 49 -12.42 -8.56 14.74
CA GLY A 49 -11.59 -9.72 14.38
C GLY A 49 -10.53 -9.43 13.33
N GLY A 50 -10.75 -8.48 12.42
CA GLY A 50 -9.79 -8.23 11.35
C GLY A 50 -9.91 -6.88 10.67
N CYS A 51 -9.62 -6.83 9.37
CA CYS A 51 -9.55 -5.60 8.59
C CYS A 51 -9.96 -5.77 7.12
N ARG A 52 -10.36 -4.67 6.51
CA ARG A 52 -10.27 -4.45 5.07
C ARG A 52 -8.97 -3.75 4.73
N PHE A 53 -8.32 -4.15 3.65
CA PHE A 53 -7.15 -3.49 3.08
C PHE A 53 -7.41 -3.24 1.60
N ALA A 54 -7.00 -2.07 1.10
CA ALA A 54 -6.99 -1.79 -0.32
C ALA A 54 -5.78 -0.97 -0.73
N THR A 55 -5.26 -1.26 -1.93
CA THR A 55 -4.21 -0.47 -2.56
C THR A 55 -4.47 -0.38 -4.06
N VAL A 56 -4.16 0.78 -4.65
CA VAL A 56 -4.18 1.01 -6.10
C VAL A 56 -2.77 1.32 -6.60
N LEU A 57 -2.41 0.72 -7.73
CA LEU A 57 -1.11 0.79 -8.38
C LEU A 57 -1.25 1.35 -9.79
N ASN A 58 -0.15 1.83 -10.35
CA ASN A 58 -0.12 2.33 -11.71
C ASN A 58 -0.05 1.20 -12.73
N ASN A 59 -0.74 1.37 -13.85
CA ASN A 59 -0.63 0.52 -15.04
C ASN A 59 -0.29 1.38 -16.27
N THR A 60 1.00 1.60 -16.48
CA THR A 60 1.63 2.31 -17.60
C THR A 60 1.75 1.49 -18.88
N ALA A 61 1.45 0.18 -18.84
CA ALA A 61 1.35 -0.64 -20.05
C ALA A 61 0.28 -0.10 -21.02
N TYR A 62 -0.65 0.71 -20.51
CA TYR A 62 -1.63 1.46 -21.28
C TYR A 62 -1.20 2.94 -21.36
N LYS A 63 -1.00 3.42 -22.60
CA LYS A 63 -0.51 4.78 -22.89
C LYS A 63 -1.62 5.76 -23.28
N GLU A 64 -2.87 5.31 -23.38
CA GLU A 64 -3.96 6.23 -23.70
C GLU A 64 -4.24 7.14 -22.50
N PRO A 65 -4.37 8.45 -22.72
CA PRO A 65 -4.67 9.38 -21.66
C PRO A 65 -6.06 9.09 -21.11
N ALA A 66 -6.20 9.14 -19.79
CA ALA A 66 -7.51 9.11 -19.14
C ALA A 66 -8.42 10.20 -19.72
N CYS A 67 -9.74 9.96 -19.69
CA CYS A 67 -10.68 11.05 -19.94
C CYS A 67 -10.42 12.18 -18.93
N ALA A 68 -10.44 13.43 -19.38
CA ALA A 68 -10.12 14.58 -18.52
C ALA A 68 -11.08 14.71 -17.32
N SER A 69 -12.31 14.20 -17.46
CA SER A 69 -13.34 14.15 -16.42
C SER A 69 -13.31 12.88 -15.57
N ALA A 70 -12.39 11.93 -15.83
CA ALA A 70 -12.37 10.67 -15.12
C ALA A 70 -12.11 10.89 -13.62
N PRO A 71 -12.78 10.15 -12.72
CA PRO A 71 -12.50 10.24 -11.29
C PRO A 71 -11.06 9.85 -10.97
N SER A 72 -10.50 10.40 -9.88
CA SER A 72 -9.19 9.96 -9.41
C SER A 72 -9.23 8.50 -8.98
N ARG A 73 -8.24 7.71 -9.41
CA ARG A 73 -8.04 6.31 -9.00
C ARG A 73 -7.98 6.13 -7.48
N GLY A 74 -7.50 7.15 -6.75
CA GLY A 74 -7.43 7.12 -5.29
C GLY A 74 -8.81 7.08 -4.61
N THR A 75 -9.90 7.33 -5.34
CA THR A 75 -11.26 7.15 -4.82
C THR A 75 -11.64 5.67 -4.67
N LEU A 76 -11.04 4.78 -5.46
CA LEU A 76 -11.41 3.36 -5.48
C LEU A 76 -11.10 2.65 -4.14
N PRO A 77 -9.89 2.78 -3.55
CA PRO A 77 -9.64 2.23 -2.21
C PRO A 77 -10.59 2.79 -1.16
N VAL A 78 -10.92 4.08 -1.22
CA VAL A 78 -11.85 4.71 -0.28
C VAL A 78 -13.25 4.07 -0.39
N ARG A 79 -13.75 3.84 -1.61
CA ARG A 79 -15.05 3.17 -1.84
C ARG A 79 -15.09 1.76 -1.24
N PHE A 80 -14.06 0.95 -1.45
CA PHE A 80 -14.00 -0.40 -0.87
C PHE A 80 -13.87 -0.38 0.65
N LEU A 81 -12.99 0.48 1.17
CA LEU A 81 -12.74 0.60 2.59
C LEU A 81 -14.00 1.07 3.30
N LEU A 82 -14.63 2.17 2.90
CA LEU A 82 -15.82 2.72 3.55
C LEU A 82 -17.13 2.04 3.14
N GLY A 83 -17.10 1.13 2.18
CA GLY A 83 -18.27 0.39 1.72
C GLY A 83 -18.83 -0.61 2.75
N PRO A 84 -19.99 -1.22 2.44
CA PRO A 84 -20.65 -2.20 3.29
C PRO A 84 -19.70 -3.35 3.66
N VAL A 85 -19.67 -3.73 4.93
CA VAL A 85 -18.73 -4.73 5.48
C VAL A 85 -19.00 -6.16 4.97
N ASP A 86 -20.26 -6.43 4.64
CA ASP A 86 -20.78 -7.68 4.09
C ASP A 86 -20.52 -7.84 2.58
N GLN A 87 -20.22 -6.75 1.86
CA GLN A 87 -19.85 -6.84 0.44
C GLN A 87 -18.47 -7.51 0.29
N SER A 88 -18.40 -8.68 -0.34
CA SER A 88 -17.13 -9.36 -0.55
C SER A 88 -16.20 -8.54 -1.48
N PRO A 89 -14.86 -8.70 -1.38
CA PRO A 89 -13.94 -8.13 -2.36
C PRO A 89 -14.31 -8.49 -3.80
N GLY A 90 -14.74 -9.74 -4.02
CA GLY A 90 -15.16 -10.24 -5.32
C GLY A 90 -16.38 -9.52 -5.89
N ASP A 91 -17.41 -9.27 -5.07
CA ASP A 91 -18.60 -8.52 -5.49
C ASP A 91 -18.25 -7.07 -5.79
N PHE A 92 -17.41 -6.44 -4.95
CA PHE A 92 -16.96 -5.07 -5.16
C PHE A 92 -16.25 -4.91 -6.50
N VAL A 93 -15.26 -5.76 -6.82
CA VAL A 93 -14.52 -5.62 -8.08
C VAL A 93 -15.37 -5.96 -9.31
N ARG A 94 -16.34 -6.88 -9.19
CA ARG A 94 -17.27 -7.20 -10.28
C ARG A 94 -18.17 -6.01 -10.60
N ALA A 95 -18.71 -5.37 -9.58
CA ALA A 95 -19.49 -4.14 -9.74
C ALA A 95 -18.62 -3.04 -10.37
N LEU A 96 -17.41 -2.82 -9.83
CA LEU A 96 -16.50 -1.80 -10.33
C LEU A 96 -16.10 -2.02 -11.79
N ALA A 97 -15.78 -3.25 -12.18
CA ALA A 97 -15.42 -3.58 -13.56
C ALA A 97 -16.59 -3.41 -14.55
N SER A 98 -17.83 -3.38 -14.06
CA SER A 98 -19.01 -3.13 -14.89
C SER A 98 -19.36 -1.65 -15.03
N GLU A 99 -18.67 -0.76 -14.30
CA GLU A 99 -18.89 0.69 -14.36
C GLU A 99 -18.14 1.30 -15.56
N PRO A 100 -18.81 2.02 -16.47
CA PRO A 100 -18.14 2.68 -17.60
C PRO A 100 -17.03 3.64 -17.15
N ALA A 101 -17.25 4.35 -16.04
CA ALA A 101 -16.27 5.27 -15.45
C ALA A 101 -14.94 4.57 -15.08
N THR A 102 -14.92 3.26 -14.87
CA THR A 102 -13.69 2.49 -14.60
C THR A 102 -12.79 2.41 -15.83
N GLU A 103 -13.36 2.35 -17.03
CA GLU A 103 -12.61 2.32 -18.28
C GLU A 103 -12.07 3.71 -18.66
N GLU A 104 -12.74 4.78 -18.22
CA GLU A 104 -12.32 6.18 -18.43
C GLU A 104 -11.08 6.57 -17.61
N MET A 105 -10.80 5.85 -16.51
CA MET A 105 -9.67 6.14 -15.63
C MET A 105 -8.32 5.82 -16.28
N ALA A 106 -7.28 6.54 -15.88
CA ALA A 106 -5.89 6.18 -16.21
C ALA A 106 -5.61 4.73 -15.82
N GLY A 107 -4.75 4.04 -16.57
CA GLY A 107 -4.42 2.64 -16.31
C GLY A 107 -4.05 2.37 -14.85
N PHE A 108 -4.71 1.39 -14.26
CA PHE A 108 -4.51 1.00 -12.87
C PHE A 108 -4.62 -0.52 -12.66
N SER A 109 -4.13 -0.93 -11.49
CA SER A 109 -4.49 -2.19 -10.88
C SER A 109 -4.83 -1.94 -9.42
N MET A 110 -5.78 -2.67 -8.87
CA MET A 110 -6.22 -2.53 -7.48
C MET A 110 -6.38 -3.89 -6.84
N LEU A 111 -5.88 -4.00 -5.60
CA LEU A 111 -6.06 -5.17 -4.76
C LEU A 111 -6.99 -4.79 -3.60
N CYS A 112 -8.05 -5.58 -3.41
CA CYS A 112 -8.97 -5.51 -2.29
C CYS A 112 -8.79 -6.78 -1.45
N VAL A 113 -8.66 -6.63 -0.13
CA VAL A 113 -8.50 -7.76 0.79
C VAL A 113 -9.43 -7.57 1.98
N THR A 114 -10.15 -8.63 2.33
CA THR A 114 -10.87 -8.72 3.61
C THR A 114 -10.28 -9.87 4.41
N PHE A 115 -9.69 -9.54 5.56
CA PHE A 115 -9.22 -10.48 6.55
C PHE A 115 -10.17 -10.42 7.75
N ASN A 116 -10.85 -11.52 8.07
CA ASN A 116 -11.84 -11.56 9.14
C ASN A 116 -11.27 -11.98 10.51
N GLY A 117 -9.99 -12.36 10.57
CA GLY A 117 -9.32 -12.81 11.79
C GLY A 117 -9.66 -14.23 12.27
N SER A 118 -10.68 -14.88 11.69
CA SER A 118 -11.11 -16.22 12.11
C SER A 118 -10.26 -17.34 11.52
N SER A 119 -9.55 -17.08 10.41
CA SER A 119 -8.66 -18.03 9.77
C SER A 119 -7.29 -17.41 9.45
N ALA A 120 -6.38 -18.20 8.89
CA ALA A 120 -5.10 -17.71 8.38
C ALA A 120 -5.20 -17.18 6.93
N SER A 121 -6.37 -17.26 6.32
CA SER A 121 -6.63 -16.85 4.94
C SER A 121 -7.45 -15.55 4.89
N ALA A 122 -7.41 -14.87 3.75
CA ALA A 122 -8.21 -13.69 3.48
C ALA A 122 -9.00 -13.86 2.17
N GLU A 123 -10.15 -13.22 2.06
CA GLU A 123 -10.78 -13.04 0.75
C GLU A 123 -10.07 -11.89 0.03
N ALA A 124 -9.85 -12.05 -1.27
CA ALA A 124 -9.27 -10.97 -2.05
C ALA A 124 -9.86 -10.89 -3.45
N ALA A 125 -9.70 -9.73 -4.05
CA ALA A 125 -10.00 -9.57 -5.45
C ALA A 125 -9.08 -8.52 -6.06
N PHE A 126 -8.78 -8.76 -7.32
CA PHE A 126 -7.90 -7.93 -8.12
C PHE A 126 -8.71 -7.38 -9.29
N VAL A 127 -8.51 -6.11 -9.61
CA VAL A 127 -9.12 -5.47 -10.78
C VAL A 127 -8.12 -4.59 -11.46
N ARG A 128 -8.15 -4.61 -12.79
CA ARG A 128 -7.34 -3.74 -13.65
C ARG A 128 -8.20 -3.22 -14.78
N ASN A 129 -7.90 -2.03 -15.28
CA ASN A 129 -8.42 -1.56 -16.56
C ASN A 129 -7.29 -1.62 -17.60
N ARG A 130 -7.47 -2.39 -18.68
CA ARG A 130 -6.51 -2.46 -19.80
C ARG A 130 -7.29 -2.45 -21.11
N ALA A 131 -6.84 -1.63 -22.06
CA ALA A 131 -7.35 -1.64 -23.45
C ALA A 131 -8.87 -1.42 -23.55
N GLY A 132 -9.41 -0.45 -22.79
CA GLY A 132 -10.85 -0.19 -22.77
C GLY A 132 -11.69 -1.35 -22.24
N LEU A 133 -11.10 -2.23 -21.42
CA LEU A 133 -11.79 -3.31 -20.72
C LEU A 133 -11.34 -3.34 -19.27
N ALA A 134 -12.29 -3.28 -18.35
CA ALA A 134 -12.03 -3.59 -16.96
C ALA A 134 -12.09 -5.12 -16.76
N GLU A 135 -10.99 -5.70 -16.30
CA GLU A 135 -10.88 -7.12 -15.99
C GLU A 135 -10.86 -7.30 -14.47
N ALA A 136 -11.86 -8.02 -13.96
CA ALA A 136 -11.92 -8.43 -12.56
C ALA A 136 -11.46 -9.88 -12.43
N THR A 137 -10.40 -10.09 -11.65
CA THR A 137 -9.96 -11.42 -11.21
C THR A 137 -10.39 -11.63 -9.76
N ILE A 138 -11.30 -12.56 -9.54
CA ILE A 138 -11.72 -12.94 -8.19
C ILE A 138 -10.72 -13.96 -7.66
N LEU A 139 -10.21 -13.71 -6.45
CA LEU A 139 -9.33 -14.63 -5.74
C LEU A 139 -10.11 -15.13 -4.52
N PRO A 140 -10.88 -16.23 -4.65
CA PRO A 140 -11.79 -16.67 -3.59
C PRO A 140 -11.10 -16.81 -2.24
N THR A 141 -9.79 -17.09 -2.24
CA THR A 141 -8.98 -17.12 -1.03
C THR A 141 -7.52 -16.78 -1.34
N LEU A 142 -6.95 -15.80 -0.63
CA LEU A 142 -5.51 -15.69 -0.40
C LEU A 142 -5.16 -16.53 0.81
N GLY A 143 -4.57 -17.70 0.56
CA GLY A 143 -4.07 -18.58 1.61
C GLY A 143 -2.84 -18.03 2.33
N PRO A 144 -2.42 -18.66 3.43
CA PRO A 144 -1.21 -18.30 4.16
C PRO A 144 0.01 -18.34 3.24
N GLY A 145 0.83 -17.30 3.31
CA GLY A 145 2.05 -17.23 2.51
C GLY A 145 2.42 -15.80 2.16
N ILE A 146 3.40 -15.69 1.27
CA ILE A 146 3.80 -14.41 0.69
C ILE A 146 3.08 -14.27 -0.64
N HIS A 147 2.48 -13.10 -0.84
CA HIS A 147 1.86 -12.69 -2.09
C HIS A 147 2.42 -11.33 -2.48
N ALA A 148 2.59 -11.08 -3.77
CA ALA A 148 3.26 -9.88 -4.27
C ALA A 148 2.62 -9.33 -5.54
N LEU A 149 2.48 -8.01 -5.54
CA LEU A 149 1.96 -7.22 -6.65
C LEU A 149 2.87 -6.01 -6.87
N CYS A 150 3.03 -5.59 -8.12
CA CYS A 150 3.74 -4.38 -8.46
C CYS A 150 3.05 -3.66 -9.63
N ASN A 151 3.48 -2.42 -9.92
CA ASN A 151 2.96 -1.66 -11.06
C ASN A 151 3.09 -2.48 -12.35
N ASP A 152 2.17 -2.30 -13.30
CA ASP A 152 2.16 -2.96 -14.61
C ASP A 152 2.00 -4.50 -14.61
N ALA A 153 1.99 -5.15 -13.45
CA ALA A 153 1.95 -6.60 -13.28
C ALA A 153 0.57 -7.12 -12.84
N THR A 154 0.35 -8.41 -13.04
CA THR A 154 -0.67 -9.18 -12.32
C THR A 154 -0.13 -9.65 -10.98
N LEU A 155 -1.02 -10.11 -10.09
CA LEU A 155 -0.62 -10.78 -8.85
C LEU A 155 0.28 -11.98 -9.17
N GLU A 156 1.34 -12.19 -8.39
CA GLU A 156 2.33 -13.27 -8.58
C GLU A 156 3.07 -13.26 -9.92
N SER A 157 3.26 -12.07 -10.50
CA SER A 157 4.06 -11.91 -11.71
C SER A 157 5.48 -12.48 -11.55
N PRO A 158 6.04 -13.10 -12.62
CA PRO A 158 7.38 -13.72 -12.60
C PRO A 158 8.54 -12.70 -12.65
N TRP A 159 8.29 -11.43 -12.36
CA TRP A 159 9.31 -10.39 -12.49
C TRP A 159 10.40 -10.52 -11.43
N SER A 160 11.65 -10.22 -11.81
CA SER A 160 12.83 -10.33 -10.95
C SER A 160 12.66 -9.55 -9.63
N ARG A 161 12.12 -8.33 -9.69
CA ARG A 161 11.80 -7.53 -8.49
C ARG A 161 10.76 -8.20 -7.59
N VAL A 162 9.75 -8.86 -8.17
CA VAL A 162 8.72 -9.57 -7.41
C VAL A 162 9.35 -10.76 -6.69
N HIS A 163 10.11 -11.60 -7.40
CA HIS A 163 10.85 -12.71 -6.79
C HIS A 163 11.80 -12.25 -5.68
N ARG A 164 12.56 -11.18 -5.94
CA ARG A 164 13.48 -10.59 -4.97
C ARG A 164 12.76 -10.09 -3.72
N GLY A 165 11.66 -9.35 -3.91
CA GLY A 165 10.84 -8.84 -2.80
C GLY A 165 10.24 -9.96 -1.95
N ARG A 166 9.77 -11.03 -2.60
CA ARG A 166 9.27 -12.23 -1.91
C ARG A 166 10.36 -12.89 -1.05
N GLY A 167 11.58 -13.03 -1.59
CA GLY A 167 12.72 -13.60 -0.86
C GLY A 167 13.09 -12.79 0.38
N LEU A 168 13.23 -11.47 0.23
CA LEU A 168 13.53 -10.56 1.35
C LEU A 168 12.43 -10.53 2.40
N LEU A 169 11.17 -10.56 1.98
CA LEU A 169 10.04 -10.66 2.90
C LEU A 169 10.07 -11.98 3.68
N ALA A 170 10.40 -13.10 3.02
CA ALA A 170 10.55 -14.39 3.68
C ALA A 170 11.65 -14.38 4.75
N GLU A 171 12.77 -13.70 4.48
CA GLU A 171 13.84 -13.52 5.46
C GLU A 171 13.42 -12.62 6.62
N ALA A 172 12.78 -11.49 6.35
CA ALA A 172 12.29 -10.58 7.38
C ALA A 172 11.26 -11.26 8.30
N LEU A 173 10.42 -12.16 7.79
CA LEU A 173 9.45 -12.92 8.58
C LEU A 173 10.07 -13.96 9.53
N ARG A 174 11.38 -14.24 9.44
CA ARG A 174 12.08 -15.15 10.37
C ARG A 174 12.43 -14.49 11.71
N VAL A 175 12.27 -13.17 11.84
CA VAL A 175 12.58 -12.44 13.07
C VAL A 175 11.37 -12.38 14.01
N PRO A 176 11.57 -12.16 15.32
CA PRO A 176 10.45 -11.94 16.24
C PRO A 176 9.57 -10.75 15.84
N GLY A 177 8.26 -10.85 16.09
CA GLY A 177 7.28 -9.83 15.70
C GLY A 177 7.59 -8.41 16.22
N SER A 178 8.26 -8.28 17.36
CA SER A 178 8.70 -6.99 17.93
C SER A 178 9.71 -6.25 17.05
N ARG A 179 10.44 -6.96 16.16
CA ARG A 179 11.43 -6.40 15.24
C ARG A 179 10.94 -6.38 13.79
N LEU A 180 9.78 -6.97 13.50
CA LEU A 180 9.32 -7.22 12.14
C LEU A 180 9.20 -5.93 11.32
N SER A 181 8.60 -4.87 11.87
CA SER A 181 8.46 -3.59 11.14
C SER A 181 9.82 -3.01 10.74
N THR A 182 10.78 -2.98 11.66
CA THR A 182 12.14 -2.50 11.39
C THR A 182 12.84 -3.34 10.33
N GLU A 183 12.75 -4.67 10.43
CA GLU A 183 13.40 -5.59 9.49
C GLU A 183 12.76 -5.53 8.10
N LEU A 184 11.43 -5.31 8.01
CA LEU A 184 10.76 -5.04 6.73
C LEU A 184 11.28 -3.77 6.07
N PHE A 185 11.51 -2.70 6.85
CA PHE A 185 12.11 -1.50 6.28
C PHE A 185 13.55 -1.72 5.84
N GLU A 186 14.39 -2.28 6.72
CA GLU A 186 15.83 -2.35 6.50
C GLU A 186 16.24 -3.38 5.44
N ARG A 187 15.55 -4.54 5.38
CA ARG A 187 15.88 -5.60 4.42
C ARG A 187 15.14 -5.44 3.10
N LEU A 188 13.87 -5.07 3.16
CA LEU A 188 12.98 -5.07 2.00
C LEU A 188 12.83 -3.68 1.39
N LEU A 189 12.38 -2.72 2.18
CA LEU A 189 11.95 -1.42 1.66
C LEU A 189 13.11 -0.42 1.49
N LEU A 190 14.34 -0.82 1.81
CA LEU A 190 15.56 -0.07 1.51
C LEU A 190 16.48 -0.83 0.53
N ASP A 191 16.02 -1.95 -0.05
CA ASP A 191 16.81 -2.70 -1.01
C ASP A 191 17.00 -1.92 -2.32
N ARG A 192 18.24 -1.48 -2.54
CA ARG A 192 18.67 -0.76 -3.76
C ARG A 192 19.38 -1.63 -4.77
N THR A 193 19.30 -2.95 -4.61
CA THR A 193 19.97 -3.88 -5.51
C THR A 193 19.41 -3.71 -6.91
N VAL A 194 20.27 -3.31 -7.84
CA VAL A 194 19.91 -3.21 -9.25
C VAL A 194 19.89 -4.63 -9.85
N PRO A 195 18.77 -5.05 -10.47
CA PRO A 195 18.70 -6.37 -11.11
C PRO A 195 19.75 -6.50 -12.23
N ASP A 196 20.27 -7.71 -12.44
CA ASP A 196 21.26 -8.00 -13.49
C ASP A 196 20.73 -7.55 -14.86
N PRO A 197 21.43 -6.65 -15.58
CA PRO A 197 21.03 -6.17 -16.91
C PRO A 197 20.84 -7.27 -17.96
N ILE A 198 21.52 -8.41 -17.78
CA ILE A 198 21.56 -9.56 -18.70
C ILE A 198 20.49 -10.60 -18.34
N ALA A 199 19.87 -10.50 -17.16
CA ALA A 199 18.74 -11.35 -16.81
C ALA A 199 17.69 -11.30 -17.93
N PRO A 200 17.08 -12.45 -18.30
CA PRO A 200 16.11 -12.49 -19.38
C PRO A 200 15.10 -11.37 -19.15
N LYS A 201 14.95 -10.49 -20.15
CA LYS A 201 13.87 -9.50 -20.19
C LYS A 201 12.57 -10.27 -20.43
N SER A 202 12.17 -11.10 -19.48
CA SER A 202 10.86 -11.75 -19.48
C SER A 202 9.84 -10.63 -19.33
N GLU A 203 9.43 -10.12 -20.49
CA GLU A 203 8.22 -9.32 -20.70
C GLU A 203 8.20 -7.91 -20.10
N GLY A 204 9.21 -7.11 -20.49
CA GLY A 204 9.13 -5.64 -20.44
C GLY A 204 9.42 -5.02 -19.08
N LYS A 205 10.12 -3.86 -19.07
CA LYS A 205 10.38 -2.94 -17.94
C LYS A 205 10.68 -3.57 -16.54
N GLY A 206 11.03 -4.85 -16.44
CA GLY A 206 11.00 -5.61 -15.20
C GLY A 206 12.26 -5.56 -14.35
N ASN A 207 13.37 -5.01 -14.88
CA ASN A 207 14.65 -4.88 -14.18
C ASN A 207 14.77 -3.54 -13.43
N HIS A 208 13.74 -3.18 -12.66
CA HIS A 208 13.84 -2.06 -11.74
C HIS A 208 14.11 -2.55 -10.32
N PRO A 209 14.95 -1.86 -9.54
CA PRO A 209 15.14 -2.17 -8.13
C PRO A 209 13.82 -2.03 -7.36
N LEU A 210 13.76 -2.65 -6.18
CA LEU A 210 12.63 -2.51 -5.25
C LEU A 210 12.54 -1.06 -4.75
N PHE A 211 13.68 -0.48 -4.37
CA PHE A 211 13.80 0.93 -4.07
C PHE A 211 14.31 1.70 -5.29
N ILE A 212 13.47 2.57 -5.86
CA ILE A 212 13.83 3.37 -7.03
C ILE A 212 14.49 4.66 -6.56
N VAL A 213 15.78 4.79 -6.81
CA VAL A 213 16.54 6.02 -6.57
C VAL A 213 16.36 6.94 -7.78
N PRO A 214 16.11 8.25 -7.60
CA PRO A 214 16.14 9.22 -8.68
C PRO A 214 17.51 9.23 -9.37
N ASP A 215 17.57 9.56 -10.67
CA ASP A 215 18.83 9.64 -11.41
C ASP A 215 19.72 10.82 -10.98
N GLU A 216 21.03 10.71 -11.26
CA GLU A 216 22.05 11.72 -10.90
C GLU A 216 21.85 13.04 -11.67
N GLU A 217 21.19 13.01 -12.84
CA GLU A 217 20.82 14.20 -13.60
C GLU A 217 19.61 14.96 -13.01
N GLY A 218 19.04 14.48 -11.89
CA GLY A 218 17.99 15.21 -11.17
C GLY A 218 16.66 15.27 -11.91
N SER A 219 16.37 14.29 -12.79
CA SER A 219 15.02 14.04 -13.25
C SER A 219 14.19 13.57 -12.05
N LEU A 220 13.68 14.54 -11.30
CA LEU A 220 12.77 14.37 -10.16
C LEU A 220 11.47 13.63 -10.52
N ALA A 221 11.30 13.19 -11.76
CA ALA A 221 10.06 12.68 -12.29
C ALA A 221 9.62 11.36 -11.62
N HIS A 222 10.54 10.45 -11.28
CA HIS A 222 10.16 9.12 -10.77
C HIS A 222 11.17 8.55 -9.75
N GLY A 223 10.70 8.21 -8.55
CA GLY A 223 11.50 7.58 -7.49
C GLY A 223 10.66 7.22 -6.26
N THR A 224 11.15 6.31 -5.42
CA THR A 224 10.47 5.91 -4.18
C THR A 224 10.51 7.07 -3.18
N ARG A 225 9.35 7.70 -2.95
CA ARG A 225 9.19 8.81 -1.99
C ARG A 225 8.70 8.37 -0.62
N ALA A 226 8.02 7.23 -0.57
CA ALA A 226 7.52 6.67 0.66
C ALA A 226 7.58 5.14 0.60
N SER A 227 7.69 4.52 1.75
CA SER A 227 7.51 3.08 1.93
C SER A 227 6.67 2.84 3.16
N THR A 228 5.71 1.93 3.05
CA THR A 228 4.66 1.76 4.06
C THR A 228 4.57 0.29 4.46
N VAL A 229 4.57 0.04 5.76
CA VAL A 229 4.34 -1.27 6.37
C VAL A 229 3.00 -1.22 7.07
N VAL A 230 2.10 -2.15 6.73
CA VAL A 230 0.85 -2.37 7.47
C VAL A 230 0.85 -3.78 8.04
N LEU A 231 0.72 -3.89 9.35
CA LEU A 231 0.57 -5.15 10.07
C LEU A 231 -0.83 -5.21 10.66
N CYS A 232 -1.58 -6.26 10.34
CA CYS A 232 -2.85 -6.57 10.98
C CYS A 232 -2.74 -7.90 11.72
N SER A 233 -3.13 -7.92 12.99
CA SER A 233 -3.24 -9.15 13.78
C SER A 233 -4.64 -9.76 13.68
N ARG A 234 -4.78 -11.02 14.12
CA ARG A 234 -6.07 -11.71 14.27
C ARG A 234 -6.99 -11.14 15.35
N ASP A 235 -6.46 -10.32 16.25
CA ASP A 235 -7.26 -9.62 17.25
C ASP A 235 -7.57 -8.17 16.84
N GLY A 236 -7.41 -7.86 15.55
CA GLY A 236 -7.78 -6.58 14.97
C GLY A 236 -6.91 -5.40 15.40
N ARG A 237 -5.72 -5.64 15.99
CA ARG A 237 -4.68 -4.60 16.10
C ARG A 237 -4.16 -4.30 14.71
N ILE A 238 -4.11 -3.02 14.39
CA ILE A 238 -3.51 -2.54 13.15
C ILE A 238 -2.37 -1.61 13.53
N HIS A 239 -1.21 -1.87 12.93
CA HIS A 239 -0.04 -1.02 12.99
C HIS A 239 0.33 -0.60 11.57
N ALA A 240 0.38 0.70 11.33
CA ALA A 240 0.88 1.28 10.10
C ALA A 240 2.11 2.13 10.40
N ALA A 241 3.18 1.90 9.65
CA ALA A 241 4.40 2.69 9.70
C ALA A 241 4.77 3.14 8.29
N GLU A 242 5.13 4.40 8.12
CA GLU A 242 5.59 4.95 6.86
C GLU A 242 6.95 5.63 7.03
N ARG A 243 7.85 5.45 6.06
CA ARG A 243 9.10 6.21 5.96
C ARG A 243 9.07 7.01 4.66
N CYS A 244 9.33 8.31 4.78
CA CYS A 244 9.39 9.24 3.66
C CYS A 244 10.84 9.53 3.29
N PHE A 245 11.09 9.69 1.99
CA PHE A 245 12.42 9.85 1.43
C PHE A 245 12.50 11.13 0.59
N ASP A 246 13.48 11.95 0.96
CA ASP A 246 13.91 13.10 0.18
C ASP A 246 15.19 12.73 -0.58
N PRO A 247 15.22 12.90 -1.91
CA PRO A 247 16.37 12.53 -2.74
C PRO A 247 17.70 13.18 -2.32
N ALA A 248 17.67 14.37 -1.72
CA ALA A 248 18.88 15.11 -1.35
C ALA A 248 19.36 14.79 0.08
N SER A 249 18.46 14.37 0.97
CA SER A 249 18.77 14.20 2.40
C SER A 249 18.60 12.77 2.92
N GLY A 250 18.00 11.86 2.15
CA GLY A 250 17.74 10.49 2.55
C GLY A 250 16.38 10.34 3.24
N VAL A 251 16.32 9.67 4.39
CA VAL A 251 15.06 9.56 5.16
C VAL A 251 14.69 10.96 5.67
N ALA A 252 13.57 11.48 5.18
CA ALA A 252 13.06 12.81 5.53
C ALA A 252 12.11 12.80 6.73
N GLY A 253 11.53 11.64 7.04
CA GLY A 253 10.63 11.46 8.18
C GLY A 253 10.10 10.03 8.30
N ALA A 254 9.56 9.71 9.47
CA ALA A 254 8.84 8.48 9.72
C ALA A 254 7.53 8.78 10.46
N GLU A 255 6.44 8.14 10.05
CA GLU A 255 5.12 8.26 10.68
C GLU A 255 4.65 6.89 11.18
N LEU A 256 3.94 6.90 12.29
CA LEU A 256 3.50 5.71 13.00
C LEU A 256 2.07 5.89 13.48
N ALA A 257 1.18 5.00 13.08
CA ALA A 257 -0.24 5.04 13.45
C ALA A 257 -0.73 3.67 13.92
N TYR A 258 -1.65 3.69 14.88
CA TYR A 258 -2.16 2.50 15.56
C TYR A 258 -3.68 2.52 15.68
N ILE A 259 -4.30 1.37 15.42
CA ILE A 259 -5.67 1.10 15.85
C ILE A 259 -5.62 -0.07 16.85
N SER A 260 -6.05 0.20 18.08
CA SER A 260 -6.16 -0.81 19.13
C SER A 260 -7.54 -1.47 19.12
N PRO A 261 -7.64 -2.77 19.47
CA PRO A 261 -8.91 -3.41 19.71
C PRO A 261 -9.59 -2.73 20.89
N GLY A 262 -10.84 -2.32 20.71
CA GLY A 262 -11.64 -1.58 21.71
C GLY A 262 -12.03 -2.37 22.96
N ARG A 263 -11.19 -3.26 23.50
CA ARG A 263 -11.42 -3.87 24.82
C ARG A 263 -10.35 -3.43 25.82
N ALA A 264 -10.81 -2.84 26.91
CA ALA A 264 -10.02 -2.61 28.12
C ALA A 264 -9.43 -3.95 28.59
N GLY A 265 -8.10 -4.04 28.67
CA GLY A 265 -7.43 -5.14 29.38
C GLY A 265 -6.43 -6.02 28.61
N SER A 266 -5.93 -5.63 27.43
CA SER A 266 -4.77 -6.34 26.85
C SER A 266 -3.52 -5.47 26.90
N ALA A 267 -2.43 -6.03 27.44
CA ALA A 267 -1.13 -5.39 27.58
C ALA A 267 -0.74 -4.55 26.35
N ALA A 268 -0.42 -3.28 26.61
CA ALA A 268 0.05 -2.36 25.59
C ALA A 268 1.31 -2.92 24.95
N TRP A 269 1.26 -3.22 23.65
CA TRP A 269 2.49 -3.35 22.89
C TRP A 269 3.19 -1.98 22.93
N SER A 270 4.40 -1.95 23.46
CA SER A 270 5.17 -0.71 23.55
C SER A 270 5.66 -0.34 22.15
N PRO A 271 5.27 0.82 21.59
CA PRO A 271 5.81 1.28 20.32
C PRO A 271 7.32 1.42 20.46
N GLN A 272 8.06 0.87 19.50
CA GLN A 272 9.47 1.19 19.38
C GLN A 272 9.58 2.69 19.03
N PRO A 273 10.55 3.42 19.60
CA PRO A 273 10.82 4.78 19.13
C PRO A 273 11.10 4.75 17.63
N ALA A 274 10.73 5.83 16.94
CA ALA A 274 11.13 6.03 15.55
C ALA A 274 12.63 5.73 15.43
N PRO A 275 13.08 4.94 14.44
CA PRO A 275 14.49 4.65 14.31
C PRO A 275 15.26 5.97 14.20
N GLU A 276 16.35 6.09 14.96
CA GLU A 276 17.29 7.21 14.79
C GLU A 276 17.65 7.33 13.31
N ALA A 277 17.82 8.57 12.82
CA ALA A 277 18.16 8.84 11.44
C ALA A 277 19.33 7.94 11.01
N LEU A 278 19.08 7.06 10.04
CA LEU A 278 20.10 6.14 9.55
C LEU A 278 21.30 6.96 9.05
N PRO A 279 22.54 6.61 9.47
CA PRO A 279 23.72 7.33 9.02
C PRO A 279 23.81 7.27 7.49
N ARG A 280 24.24 8.36 6.86
CA ARG A 280 24.38 8.47 5.39
C ARG A 280 25.19 7.35 4.75
N SER A 281 26.09 6.69 5.50
CA SER A 281 26.87 5.54 5.05
C SER A 281 26.09 4.23 4.91
N ARG A 282 24.84 4.18 5.42
CA ARG A 282 23.88 3.08 5.21
C ARG A 282 22.69 3.49 4.33
N LEU A 283 22.68 4.74 3.86
CA LEU A 283 21.79 5.29 2.83
C LEU A 283 22.55 5.43 1.52
#